data_AF-A0A6C2DT21-F1
#
_entry.id   AF-A0A6C2DT21-F1
#
_cell.length_a   1.000
_cell.length_b   1.000
_cell.length_c   1.000
_cell.angle_alpha   90.00
_cell.angle_beta   90.00
_cell.angle_gamma   90.00
#
_symmetry.space_group_name_H-M   'P 1'
#
loop_
_entity.id
_entity.type
_entity.pdbx_description
1 polymer ?
#
loop_
_entity_poly.entity_id
_entity_poly.type
_entity_poly.pdbx_seq_one_letter_code
_entity_poly.pdbx_strand_id
1 'polypeptide(L)'
;MSSEPNTHRESIDANKVNAAIEALASGNIGNAESLLLEVIANTPLEYSNSEEDDEGISIKFWDQTDFIHYVTWQKKQGLLNKNICWIGNAYPRAHYYMGFLCVKRKQFDRAIEFLSKGQSLEPTNPKFVFEMALALVQSGRRKESLVLYDQITEITPYVSLNDLAAACRGRGFVLIEMGELDNAEVAFKSSLQIEPNNDVALNELQYIKHLRQGGSTTFAETVPSTVSDLSRCSVCGQEFNNGTVVSLNGMPIIICKQCDPKLTKKWWQFWK
;
A
#
# COMPACT_ATOMS: atom_id res chain seq x y z
N MET A 1 0.20 41.90 2.14
CA MET A 1 0.37 40.69 1.32
C MET A 1 -0.83 39.81 1.58
N SER A 2 -1.63 39.50 0.57
CA SER A 2 -2.70 38.51 0.68
C SER A 2 -2.06 37.12 0.75
N SER A 3 -2.30 36.38 1.82
CA SER A 3 -2.04 34.94 1.84
C SER A 3 -2.94 34.27 0.81
N GLU A 4 -2.37 33.42 -0.06
CA GLU A 4 -3.19 32.57 -0.92
C GLU A 4 -4.06 31.63 -0.07
N PRO A 5 -5.27 31.25 -0.53
CA PRO A 5 -6.07 30.23 0.13
C PRO A 5 -5.28 28.93 0.33
N ASN A 6 -5.41 28.32 1.50
CA ASN A 6 -4.69 27.08 1.86
C ASN A 6 -4.97 25.96 0.84
N THR A 7 -6.21 25.91 0.36
CA THR A 7 -6.71 25.06 -0.73
C THR A 7 -5.92 25.17 -2.05
N HIS A 8 -5.50 26.38 -2.44
CA HIS A 8 -4.72 26.60 -3.66
C HIS A 8 -3.30 26.04 -3.52
N ARG A 9 -2.66 26.31 -2.38
CA ARG A 9 -1.31 25.81 -2.07
C ARG A 9 -1.28 24.29 -2.01
N GLU A 10 -2.24 23.66 -1.34
CA GLU A 10 -2.28 22.20 -1.23
C GLU A 10 -2.53 21.51 -2.59
N SER A 11 -3.30 22.14 -3.49
CA SER A 11 -3.45 21.66 -4.87
C SER A 11 -2.12 21.70 -5.66
N ILE A 12 -1.30 22.73 -5.47
CA ILE A 12 0.05 22.81 -6.05
C ILE A 12 0.96 21.72 -5.47
N ASP A 13 0.95 21.54 -4.15
CA ASP A 13 1.75 20.51 -3.48
C ASP A 13 1.30 19.09 -3.85
N ALA A 14 0.01 18.83 -4.04
CA ALA A 14 -0.52 17.55 -4.52
C ALA A 14 0.03 17.18 -5.91
N ASN A 15 0.19 18.18 -6.79
CA ASN A 15 0.83 17.98 -8.09
C ASN A 15 2.33 17.67 -7.99
N LYS A 16 3.05 18.21 -6.99
CA LYS A 16 4.42 17.78 -6.68
C LYS A 16 4.47 16.32 -6.21
N VAL A 17 3.48 15.87 -5.41
CA VAL A 17 3.39 14.45 -5.03
C VAL A 17 3.09 13.55 -6.24
N ASN A 18 2.26 13.99 -7.19
CA ASN A 18 2.07 13.27 -8.46
C ASN A 18 3.40 13.11 -9.22
N ALA A 19 4.13 14.22 -9.44
CA ALA A 19 5.45 14.21 -10.08
C ALA A 19 6.49 13.38 -9.31
N ALA A 20 6.40 13.31 -7.98
CA ALA A 20 7.25 12.44 -7.17
C ALA A 20 6.96 10.95 -7.42
N ILE A 21 5.68 10.56 -7.56
CA ILE A 21 5.29 9.17 -7.89
C ILE A 21 5.77 8.79 -9.30
N GLU A 22 5.67 9.70 -10.28
CA GLU A 22 6.22 9.51 -11.63
C GLU A 22 7.75 9.34 -11.61
N ALA A 23 8.44 10.13 -10.77
CA ALA A 23 9.87 9.99 -10.55
C ALA A 23 10.24 8.66 -9.86
N LEU A 24 9.44 8.17 -8.90
CA LEU A 24 9.62 6.83 -8.32
C LEU A 24 9.44 5.72 -9.37
N ALA A 25 8.39 5.80 -10.18
CA ALA A 25 8.13 4.84 -11.26
C ALA A 25 9.26 4.83 -12.32
N SER A 26 9.87 6.00 -12.56
CA SER A 26 11.02 6.19 -13.45
C SER A 26 12.37 5.84 -12.81
N GLY A 27 12.40 5.38 -11.54
CA GLY A 27 13.62 5.08 -10.80
C GLY A 27 14.43 6.30 -10.32
N ASN A 28 13.96 7.53 -10.55
CA ASN A 28 14.59 8.77 -10.11
C ASN A 28 14.24 9.09 -8.65
N ILE A 29 14.76 8.25 -7.75
CA ILE A 29 14.54 8.30 -6.30
C ILE A 29 14.94 9.64 -5.70
N GLY A 30 16.02 10.28 -6.20
CA GLY A 30 16.51 11.55 -5.67
C GLY A 30 15.56 12.72 -5.94
N ASN A 31 14.99 12.79 -7.15
CA ASN A 31 13.97 13.81 -7.48
C ASN A 31 12.69 13.58 -6.68
N ALA A 32 12.25 12.32 -6.54
CA ALA A 32 11.09 11.97 -5.73
C ALA A 32 11.25 12.40 -4.26
N GLU A 33 12.38 12.05 -3.63
CA GLU A 33 12.67 12.45 -2.25
C GLU A 33 12.70 13.97 -2.08
N SER A 34 13.30 14.71 -3.02
CA SER A 34 13.33 16.18 -2.97
C SER A 34 11.93 16.79 -3.01
N LEU A 35 11.07 16.34 -3.95
CA LEU A 35 9.70 16.82 -4.08
C LEU A 35 8.84 16.50 -2.86
N LEU A 36 8.99 15.29 -2.30
CA LEU A 36 8.25 14.85 -1.11
C LEU A 36 8.67 15.64 0.14
N LEU A 37 9.97 15.91 0.32
CA LEU A 37 10.47 16.72 1.43
C LEU A 37 10.01 18.19 1.33
N GLU A 38 9.92 18.74 0.11
CA GLU A 38 9.37 20.09 -0.11
C GLU A 38 7.89 20.16 0.30
N VAL A 39 7.08 19.18 -0.11
CA VAL A 39 5.66 19.11 0.29
C VAL A 39 5.53 18.93 1.80
N ILE A 40 6.33 18.07 2.44
CA ILE A 40 6.31 17.90 3.90
C ILE A 40 6.68 19.22 4.62
N ALA A 41 7.66 19.97 4.11
CA ALA A 41 8.02 21.29 4.65
C ALA A 41 6.93 22.36 4.44
N ASN A 42 5.99 22.15 3.51
CA ASN A 42 4.85 23.03 3.28
C ASN A 42 3.63 22.75 4.19
N THR A 43 3.62 21.62 4.92
CA THR A 43 2.49 21.20 5.78
C THR A 43 2.06 22.31 6.75
N PRO A 44 0.79 22.74 6.75
CA PRO A 44 0.26 23.70 7.72
C PRO A 44 0.40 23.24 9.18
N LEU A 45 0.56 24.19 10.11
CA LEU A 45 0.59 23.93 11.56
C LEU A 45 -0.75 23.40 12.10
N GLU A 46 -1.84 23.94 11.56
CA GLU A 46 -3.20 23.45 11.79
C GLU A 46 -3.68 22.81 10.48
N TYR A 47 -3.90 21.50 10.49
CA TYR A 47 -4.29 20.74 9.30
C TYR A 47 -5.65 20.07 9.50
N SER A 48 -6.47 20.10 8.45
CA SER A 48 -7.76 19.42 8.35
C SER A 48 -7.93 18.80 6.97
N ASN A 49 -8.56 17.62 6.91
CA ASN A 49 -8.95 16.95 5.66
C ASN A 49 -10.20 17.58 5.00
N SER A 50 -10.82 18.57 5.64
CA SER A 50 -11.89 19.38 5.04
C SER A 50 -11.84 20.84 5.51
N GLU A 51 -12.07 21.77 4.60
CA GLU A 51 -12.17 23.21 4.85
C GLU A 51 -13.54 23.69 4.32
N GLU A 52 -14.25 24.53 5.08
CA GLU A 52 -15.60 25.01 4.74
C GLU A 52 -15.65 26.54 4.76
N ASP A 53 -16.26 27.13 3.74
CA ASP A 53 -16.35 28.57 3.52
C ASP A 53 -17.73 28.98 2.95
N ASP A 54 -17.83 30.22 2.45
CA ASP A 54 -19.04 30.77 1.84
C ASP A 54 -19.31 30.22 0.41
N GLU A 55 -18.28 29.68 -0.28
CA GLU A 55 -18.42 29.10 -1.62
C GLU A 55 -18.81 27.62 -1.57
N GLY A 56 -18.33 26.86 -0.58
CA GLY A 56 -18.68 25.46 -0.39
C GLY A 56 -17.90 24.72 0.71
N ILE A 57 -17.63 23.44 0.46
CA ILE A 57 -16.77 22.58 1.28
C ILE A 57 -15.67 21.99 0.39
N SER A 58 -14.42 22.27 0.70
CA SER A 58 -13.26 21.63 0.08
C SER A 58 -12.89 20.37 0.87
N ILE A 59 -12.84 19.21 0.21
CA ILE A 59 -12.59 17.92 0.88
C ILE A 59 -11.40 17.22 0.22
N LYS A 60 -10.49 16.73 1.05
CA LYS A 60 -9.16 16.29 0.65
C LYS A 60 -9.13 14.77 0.54
N PHE A 61 -8.81 14.27 -0.66
CA PHE A 61 -8.77 12.83 -0.96
C PHE A 61 -7.55 12.49 -1.83
N TRP A 62 -7.03 11.26 -1.71
CA TRP A 62 -5.83 10.83 -2.43
C TRP A 62 -6.04 10.72 -3.93
N ASP A 63 -7.23 10.27 -4.34
CA ASP A 63 -7.71 10.17 -5.72
C ASP A 63 -9.19 10.56 -5.83
N GLN A 64 -9.65 10.73 -7.07
CA GLN A 64 -10.98 11.24 -7.37
C GLN A 64 -12.11 10.20 -7.19
N THR A 65 -11.79 8.90 -7.19
CA THR A 65 -12.77 7.80 -7.13
C THR A 65 -13.37 7.72 -5.73
N ASP A 66 -12.53 7.68 -4.70
CA ASP A 66 -12.97 7.62 -3.31
C ASP A 66 -13.69 8.92 -2.89
N PHE A 67 -13.26 10.08 -3.41
CA PHE A 67 -14.01 11.33 -3.29
C PHE A 67 -15.42 11.23 -3.90
N ILE A 68 -15.56 10.71 -5.13
CA ILE A 68 -16.85 10.54 -5.79
C ILE A 68 -17.75 9.57 -5.01
N HIS A 69 -17.20 8.48 -4.48
CA HIS A 69 -17.92 7.55 -3.62
C HIS A 69 -18.42 8.22 -2.32
N TYR A 70 -17.54 8.93 -1.62
CA TYR A 70 -17.86 9.66 -0.39
C TYR A 70 -18.97 10.70 -0.59
N VAL A 71 -18.83 11.57 -1.61
CA VAL A 71 -19.83 12.60 -1.93
C VAL A 71 -21.16 11.96 -2.37
N THR A 72 -21.12 10.85 -3.11
CA THR A 72 -22.33 10.12 -3.52
C THR A 72 -23.04 9.49 -2.32
N TRP A 73 -22.29 8.98 -1.34
CA TRP A 73 -22.86 8.45 -0.09
C TRP A 73 -23.49 9.57 0.76
N GLN A 74 -22.75 10.66 1.04
CA GLN A 74 -23.29 11.77 1.84
C GLN A 74 -24.50 12.45 1.20
N LYS A 75 -24.53 12.62 -0.14
CA LYS A 75 -25.70 13.17 -0.85
C LYS A 75 -26.94 12.29 -0.70
N LYS A 76 -26.80 10.96 -0.67
CA LYS A 76 -27.92 10.03 -0.41
C LYS A 76 -28.46 10.13 1.02
N GLN A 77 -27.64 10.56 1.98
CA GLN A 77 -28.07 10.84 3.37
C GLN A 77 -28.70 12.24 3.54
N GLY A 78 -28.74 13.07 2.48
CA GLY A 78 -29.21 14.46 2.56
C GLY A 78 -28.24 15.42 3.28
N LEU A 79 -27.01 14.99 3.58
CA LEU A 79 -26.05 15.72 4.41
C LEU A 79 -25.28 16.83 3.68
N LEU A 80 -25.57 17.07 2.39
CA LEU A 80 -24.81 17.98 1.53
C LEU A 80 -25.75 18.88 0.72
N ASN A 81 -25.84 20.15 1.11
CA ASN A 81 -26.56 21.22 0.41
C ASN A 81 -25.65 22.33 -0.14
N LYS A 82 -24.33 22.27 0.11
CA LYS A 82 -23.29 23.17 -0.41
C LYS A 82 -22.63 22.65 -1.69
N ASN A 83 -21.91 23.52 -2.39
CA ASN A 83 -20.92 23.10 -3.40
C ASN A 83 -19.80 22.30 -2.73
N ILE A 84 -19.13 21.43 -3.48
CA ILE A 84 -18.07 20.57 -2.95
C ILE A 84 -16.90 20.54 -3.94
N CYS A 85 -15.72 20.89 -3.46
CA CYS A 85 -14.48 20.82 -4.23
C CYS A 85 -13.66 19.60 -3.78
N TRP A 86 -13.04 18.90 -4.74
CA TRP A 86 -12.01 17.90 -4.44
C TRP A 86 -10.64 18.59 -4.46
N ILE A 87 -9.84 18.33 -3.43
CA ILE A 87 -8.42 18.68 -3.39
C ILE A 87 -7.62 17.38 -3.25
N GLY A 88 -6.54 17.25 -4.01
CA GLY A 88 -5.60 16.15 -3.84
C GLY A 88 -4.95 16.23 -2.47
N ASN A 89 -5.10 15.20 -1.62
CA ASN A 89 -4.58 15.24 -0.26
C ASN A 89 -3.04 15.15 -0.26
N ALA A 90 -2.33 16.27 -0.06
CA ALA A 90 -0.91 16.35 -0.37
C ALA A 90 -0.01 15.84 0.77
N TYR A 91 -0.24 16.35 1.98
CA TYR A 91 0.71 16.21 3.10
C TYR A 91 0.77 14.78 3.69
N PRO A 92 -0.35 14.09 4.01
CA PRO A 92 -0.33 12.67 4.34
C PRO A 92 0.18 11.79 3.19
N ARG A 93 -0.17 12.07 1.91
CA ARG A 93 0.44 11.33 0.77
C ARG A 93 1.96 11.48 0.73
N ALA A 94 2.49 12.69 0.94
CA ALA A 94 3.93 12.91 0.93
C ALA A 94 4.64 12.12 2.04
N HIS A 95 4.05 12.11 3.24
CA HIS A 95 4.49 11.27 4.35
C HIS A 95 4.44 9.77 4.02
N TYR A 96 3.38 9.28 3.37
CA TYR A 96 3.25 7.89 2.93
C TYR A 96 4.40 7.48 1.98
N TYR A 97 4.66 8.26 0.94
CA TYR A 97 5.72 7.94 -0.04
C TYR A 97 7.13 8.09 0.54
N MET A 98 7.37 8.99 1.50
CA MET A 98 8.62 9.02 2.28
C MET A 98 8.76 7.80 3.19
N GLY A 99 7.67 7.32 3.79
CA GLY A 99 7.60 6.06 4.51
C GLY A 99 8.02 4.88 3.63
N PHE A 100 7.37 4.71 2.48
CA PHE A 100 7.68 3.70 1.48
C PHE A 100 9.14 3.77 1.01
N LEU A 101 9.68 4.96 0.74
CA LEU A 101 11.09 5.15 0.41
C LEU A 101 12.03 4.67 1.53
N CYS A 102 11.68 4.94 2.79
CA CYS A 102 12.45 4.46 3.93
C CYS A 102 12.36 2.93 4.07
N VAL A 103 11.22 2.29 3.81
CA VAL A 103 11.09 0.82 3.76
C VAL A 103 11.99 0.24 2.65
N LYS A 104 11.95 0.78 1.43
CA LYS A 104 12.83 0.35 0.31
C LYS A 104 14.31 0.48 0.65
N ARG A 105 14.69 1.45 1.49
CA ARG A 105 16.05 1.67 2.00
C ARG A 105 16.38 0.89 3.28
N LYS A 106 15.46 0.07 3.80
CA LYS A 106 15.55 -0.67 5.07
C LYS A 106 15.74 0.24 6.31
N GLN A 107 15.29 1.49 6.23
CA GLN A 107 15.32 2.48 7.31
C GLN A 107 14.00 2.43 8.10
N PHE A 108 13.70 1.27 8.68
CA PHE A 108 12.35 0.94 9.16
C PHE A 108 11.80 1.90 10.23
N ASP A 109 12.62 2.35 11.18
CA ASP A 109 12.16 3.29 12.21
C ASP A 109 11.86 4.68 11.63
N ARG A 110 12.60 5.13 10.60
CA ARG A 110 12.28 6.36 9.85
C ARG A 110 11.02 6.19 9.01
N ALA A 111 10.79 5.00 8.45
CA ALA A 111 9.55 4.71 7.75
C ALA A 111 8.35 4.84 8.69
N ILE A 112 8.43 4.24 9.87
CA ILE A 112 7.42 4.32 10.93
C ILE A 112 7.21 5.79 11.37
N GLU A 113 8.28 6.58 11.51
CA GLU A 113 8.18 8.02 11.84
C GLU A 113 7.39 8.81 10.80
N PHE A 114 7.73 8.68 9.51
CA PHE A 114 7.00 9.35 8.42
C PHE A 114 5.55 8.87 8.32
N LEU A 115 5.31 7.56 8.41
CA LEU A 115 3.97 6.98 8.29
C LEU A 115 3.07 7.37 9.48
N SER A 116 3.61 7.42 10.70
CA SER A 116 2.87 7.89 11.89
C SER A 116 2.47 9.36 11.79
N LYS A 117 3.36 10.21 11.23
CA LYS A 117 3.03 11.61 10.92
C LYS A 117 1.93 11.72 9.87
N GLY A 118 2.01 10.95 8.79
CA GLY A 118 0.95 10.88 7.77
C GLY A 118 -0.39 10.40 8.36
N GLN A 119 -0.38 9.36 9.18
CA GLN A 119 -1.57 8.89 9.90
C GLN A 119 -2.13 9.96 10.85
N SER A 120 -1.29 10.77 11.52
CA SER A 120 -1.78 11.86 12.37
C SER A 120 -2.48 12.99 11.60
N LEU A 121 -2.15 13.16 10.31
CA LEU A 121 -2.82 14.10 9.41
C LEU A 121 -4.11 13.50 8.82
N GLU A 122 -4.18 12.17 8.65
CA GLU A 122 -5.34 11.46 8.08
C GLU A 122 -5.63 10.14 8.84
N PRO A 123 -6.21 10.20 10.07
CA PRO A 123 -6.29 9.05 10.97
C PRO A 123 -7.15 7.89 10.48
N THR A 124 -8.04 8.15 9.52
CA THR A 124 -8.99 7.17 8.96
C THR A 124 -8.42 6.34 7.82
N ASN A 125 -7.20 6.60 7.35
CA ASN A 125 -6.64 5.92 6.18
C ASN A 125 -5.81 4.67 6.56
N PRO A 126 -6.27 3.44 6.25
CA PRO A 126 -5.59 2.21 6.65
C PRO A 126 -4.26 1.97 5.91
N LYS A 127 -3.98 2.68 4.81
CA LYS A 127 -2.73 2.52 4.04
C LYS A 127 -1.48 2.80 4.87
N PHE A 128 -1.55 3.74 5.83
CA PHE A 128 -0.46 3.99 6.78
C PHE A 128 -0.19 2.77 7.66
N VAL A 129 -1.26 2.19 8.20
CA VAL A 129 -1.20 1.03 9.09
C VAL A 129 -0.62 -0.18 8.35
N PHE A 130 -1.00 -0.39 7.09
CA PHE A 130 -0.45 -1.45 6.23
C PHE A 130 1.06 -1.33 6.00
N GLU A 131 1.57 -0.15 5.62
CA GLU A 131 3.02 0.04 5.42
C GLU A 131 3.81 0.01 6.75
N MET A 132 3.25 0.55 7.84
CA MET A 132 3.88 0.48 9.16
C MET A 132 3.97 -0.97 9.64
N ALA A 133 2.90 -1.75 9.48
CA ALA A 133 2.89 -3.17 9.80
C ALA A 133 3.92 -3.95 8.95
N LEU A 134 4.07 -3.63 7.66
CA LEU A 134 5.09 -4.21 6.79
C LEU A 134 6.52 -3.83 7.24
N ALA A 135 6.77 -2.57 7.60
CA ALA A 135 8.05 -2.11 8.13
C ALA A 135 8.40 -2.80 9.47
N LEU A 136 7.40 -3.04 10.32
CA LEU A 136 7.55 -3.78 11.57
C LEU A 136 7.86 -5.27 11.34
N VAL A 137 7.24 -5.94 10.35
CA VAL A 137 7.64 -7.33 10.00
C VAL A 137 9.08 -7.37 9.48
N GLN A 138 9.47 -6.47 8.57
CA GLN A 138 10.80 -6.46 7.98
C GLN A 138 11.92 -6.08 8.98
N SER A 139 11.59 -5.38 10.07
CA SER A 139 12.48 -5.14 11.21
C SER A 139 12.39 -6.21 12.32
N GLY A 140 11.59 -7.27 12.13
CA GLY A 140 11.40 -8.35 13.10
C GLY A 140 10.44 -8.05 14.25
N ARG A 141 9.90 -6.82 14.32
CA ARG A 141 8.95 -6.30 15.31
C ARG A 141 7.51 -6.82 15.12
N ARG A 142 7.38 -8.12 14.84
CA ARG A 142 6.12 -8.80 14.42
C ARG A 142 4.96 -8.60 15.39
N LYS A 143 5.21 -8.59 16.71
CA LYS A 143 4.16 -8.36 17.72
C LYS A 143 3.54 -6.97 17.63
N GLU A 144 4.33 -5.95 17.33
CA GLU A 144 3.84 -4.58 17.13
C GLU A 144 3.07 -4.46 15.82
N SER A 145 3.51 -5.17 14.78
CA SER A 145 2.79 -5.29 13.50
C SER A 145 1.39 -5.87 13.68
N LEU A 146 1.22 -6.89 14.53
CA LEU A 146 -0.09 -7.48 14.82
C LEU A 146 -1.03 -6.49 15.52
N VAL A 147 -0.53 -5.75 16.51
CA VAL A 147 -1.30 -4.72 17.24
C VAL A 147 -1.79 -3.62 16.29
N LEU A 148 -0.97 -3.19 15.33
CA LEU A 148 -1.40 -2.21 14.32
C LEU A 148 -2.57 -2.73 13.48
N TYR A 149 -2.55 -4.00 13.06
CA TYR A 149 -3.66 -4.56 12.30
C TYR A 149 -4.93 -4.75 13.14
N ASP A 150 -4.81 -5.04 14.45
CA ASP A 150 -5.97 -5.12 15.35
C ASP A 150 -6.71 -3.77 15.42
N GLN A 151 -5.96 -2.67 15.52
CA GLN A 151 -6.49 -1.30 15.55
C GLN A 151 -7.29 -0.92 14.29
N ILE A 152 -7.12 -1.58 13.14
CA ILE A 152 -7.91 -1.27 11.93
C ILE A 152 -9.41 -1.56 12.17
N THR A 153 -9.73 -2.51 13.06
CA THR A 153 -11.12 -2.76 13.47
C THR A 153 -11.71 -1.65 14.35
N GLU A 154 -10.87 -0.75 14.88
CA GLU A 154 -11.26 0.38 15.73
C GLU A 154 -11.42 1.70 14.94
N ILE A 155 -10.85 1.79 13.72
CA ILE A 155 -10.93 2.97 12.80
C ILE A 155 -12.34 3.14 12.18
N THR A 156 -13.36 2.51 12.77
CA THR A 156 -14.77 2.67 12.43
C THR A 156 -15.25 4.14 12.52
N PRO A 157 -16.21 4.59 11.70
CA PRO A 157 -17.01 3.80 10.74
C PRO A 157 -16.51 3.85 9.28
N TYR A 158 -15.30 4.35 9.01
CA TYR A 158 -14.88 4.72 7.64
C TYR A 158 -14.05 3.67 6.88
N VAL A 159 -13.59 2.59 7.53
CA VAL A 159 -12.83 1.51 6.88
C VAL A 159 -13.70 0.73 5.90
N SER A 160 -13.23 0.53 4.66
CA SER A 160 -13.94 -0.28 3.67
C SER A 160 -13.95 -1.77 4.05
N LEU A 161 -14.94 -2.52 3.61
CA LEU A 161 -14.93 -3.98 3.73
C LEU A 161 -13.68 -4.60 3.09
N ASN A 162 -13.21 -4.04 1.98
CA ASN A 162 -11.99 -4.50 1.31
C ASN A 162 -10.73 -4.22 2.15
N ASP A 163 -10.67 -3.07 2.83
CA ASP A 163 -9.56 -2.74 3.75
C ASP A 163 -9.59 -3.65 4.99
N LEU A 164 -10.78 -3.98 5.51
CA LEU A 164 -10.95 -4.94 6.60
C LEU A 164 -10.53 -6.36 6.17
N ALA A 165 -10.83 -6.77 4.93
CA ALA A 165 -10.36 -8.03 4.36
C ALA A 165 -8.83 -8.03 4.20
N ALA A 166 -8.24 -6.95 3.67
CA ALA A 166 -6.80 -6.78 3.57
C ALA A 166 -6.10 -6.78 4.94
N ALA A 167 -6.69 -6.14 5.95
CA ALA A 167 -6.23 -6.20 7.34
C ALA A 167 -6.25 -7.65 7.87
N CYS A 168 -7.32 -8.39 7.65
CA CYS A 168 -7.40 -9.81 7.99
C CYS A 168 -6.30 -10.65 7.32
N ARG A 169 -5.99 -10.42 6.03
CA ARG A 169 -4.85 -11.06 5.34
C ARG A 169 -3.51 -10.67 5.95
N GLY A 170 -3.32 -9.39 6.26
CA GLY A 170 -2.12 -8.86 6.91
C GLY A 170 -1.84 -9.51 8.27
N ARG A 171 -2.86 -9.62 9.13
CA ARG A 171 -2.79 -10.39 10.39
C ARG A 171 -2.37 -11.83 10.14
N GLY A 172 -3.01 -12.50 9.17
CA GLY A 172 -2.68 -13.87 8.79
C GLY A 172 -1.20 -14.05 8.40
N PHE A 173 -0.66 -13.12 7.61
CA PHE A 173 0.75 -13.11 7.22
C PHE A 173 1.69 -12.90 8.43
N VAL A 174 1.40 -11.94 9.31
CA VAL A 174 2.17 -11.72 10.55
C VAL A 174 2.17 -12.95 11.45
N LEU A 175 1.02 -13.63 11.56
CA LEU A 175 0.84 -14.82 12.39
C LEU A 175 1.58 -16.05 11.80
N ILE A 176 1.62 -16.22 10.48
CA ILE A 176 2.50 -17.21 9.82
C ILE A 176 3.97 -16.91 10.18
N GLU A 177 4.39 -15.66 10.05
CA GLU A 177 5.74 -15.19 10.38
C GLU A 177 6.10 -15.32 11.88
N MET A 178 5.11 -15.49 12.76
CA MET A 178 5.28 -15.81 14.18
C MET A 178 5.13 -17.32 14.49
N GLY A 179 4.76 -18.15 13.52
CA GLY A 179 4.49 -19.58 13.70
C GLY A 179 3.10 -19.91 14.27
N GLU A 180 2.24 -18.92 14.46
CA GLU A 180 0.88 -19.06 15.01
C GLU A 180 -0.13 -19.48 13.93
N LEU A 181 0.12 -20.64 13.31
CA LEU A 181 -0.59 -21.13 12.12
C LEU A 181 -2.11 -21.26 12.31
N ASP A 182 -2.57 -21.57 13.52
CA ASP A 182 -4.00 -21.71 13.82
C ASP A 182 -4.71 -20.34 13.87
N ASN A 183 -4.07 -19.34 14.50
CA ASN A 183 -4.56 -17.96 14.50
C ASN A 183 -4.48 -17.35 13.08
N ALA A 184 -3.46 -17.71 12.30
CA ALA A 184 -3.35 -17.30 10.91
C ALA A 184 -4.50 -17.85 10.04
N GLU A 185 -4.84 -19.14 10.20
CA GLU A 185 -5.96 -19.75 9.47
C GLU A 185 -7.30 -19.09 9.81
N VAL A 186 -7.52 -18.69 11.08
CA VAL A 186 -8.69 -17.90 11.47
C VAL A 186 -8.70 -16.55 10.74
N ALA A 187 -7.58 -15.82 10.73
CA ALA A 187 -7.48 -14.51 10.09
C ALA A 187 -7.74 -14.57 8.56
N PHE A 188 -7.16 -15.55 7.84
CA PHE A 188 -7.46 -15.73 6.42
C PHE A 188 -8.90 -16.16 6.16
N LYS A 189 -9.52 -16.99 7.02
CA LYS A 189 -10.95 -17.30 6.93
C LYS A 189 -11.84 -16.07 7.13
N SER A 190 -11.48 -15.17 8.05
CA SER A 190 -12.18 -13.88 8.21
C SER A 190 -12.08 -13.01 6.95
N SER A 191 -10.92 -12.96 6.28
CA SER A 191 -10.83 -12.29 4.97
C SER A 191 -11.76 -12.94 3.92
N LEU A 192 -11.89 -14.27 3.90
CA LEU A 192 -12.75 -14.99 2.95
C LEU A 192 -14.25 -14.91 3.27
N GLN A 193 -14.64 -14.45 4.47
CA GLN A 193 -16.04 -14.10 4.76
C GLN A 193 -16.45 -12.79 4.06
N ILE A 194 -15.48 -11.93 3.71
CA ILE A 194 -15.70 -10.65 3.04
C ILE A 194 -15.40 -10.75 1.53
N GLU A 195 -14.30 -11.41 1.17
CA GLU A 195 -13.84 -11.63 -0.20
C GLU A 195 -13.71 -13.14 -0.50
N PRO A 196 -14.81 -13.88 -0.76
CA PRO A 196 -14.78 -15.35 -0.82
C PRO A 196 -13.86 -15.97 -1.88
N ASN A 197 -13.50 -15.20 -2.91
CA ASN A 197 -12.65 -15.62 -4.03
C ASN A 197 -11.25 -14.97 -3.98
N ASN A 198 -10.78 -14.48 -2.83
CA ASN A 198 -9.46 -13.86 -2.75
C ASN A 198 -8.33 -14.90 -2.89
N ASP A 199 -7.63 -14.86 -4.03
CA ASP A 199 -6.51 -15.76 -4.35
C ASP A 199 -5.42 -15.79 -3.26
N VAL A 200 -5.09 -14.65 -2.64
CA VAL A 200 -4.01 -14.59 -1.63
C VAL A 200 -4.42 -15.36 -0.39
N ALA A 201 -5.62 -15.12 0.14
CA ALA A 201 -6.13 -15.86 1.30
C ALA A 201 -6.31 -17.36 1.02
N LEU A 202 -6.75 -17.74 -0.18
CA LEU A 202 -6.86 -19.15 -0.59
C LEU A 202 -5.49 -19.84 -0.70
N ASN A 203 -4.47 -19.15 -1.21
CA ASN A 203 -3.11 -19.68 -1.32
C ASN A 203 -2.41 -19.76 0.05
N GLU A 204 -2.54 -18.77 0.92
CA GLU A 204 -1.96 -18.82 2.27
C GLU A 204 -2.62 -19.91 3.14
N LEU A 205 -3.91 -20.20 2.96
CA LEU A 205 -4.56 -21.36 3.58
C LEU A 205 -4.05 -22.72 3.04
N GLN A 206 -3.52 -22.78 1.83
CA GLN A 206 -2.81 -23.97 1.33
C GLN A 206 -1.39 -24.04 1.92
N TYR A 207 -0.70 -22.91 2.00
CA TYR A 207 0.64 -22.81 2.61
C TYR A 207 0.64 -23.20 4.09
N ILE A 208 -0.35 -22.75 4.87
CA ILE A 208 -0.56 -23.16 6.27
C ILE A 208 -0.70 -24.69 6.39
N LYS A 209 -1.44 -25.35 5.48
CA LYS A 209 -1.58 -26.82 5.47
C LYS A 209 -0.25 -27.51 5.17
N HIS A 210 0.51 -27.01 4.19
CA HIS A 210 1.87 -27.48 3.87
C HIS A 210 2.81 -27.34 5.08
N LEU A 211 2.82 -26.20 5.76
CA LEU A 211 3.63 -25.99 6.97
C LEU A 211 3.25 -26.97 8.10
N ARG A 212 1.95 -27.17 8.38
CA ARG A 212 1.50 -28.17 9.37
C ARG A 212 1.86 -29.62 9.00
N GLN A 213 2.13 -29.91 7.73
CA GLN A 213 2.58 -31.22 7.24
C GLN A 213 4.12 -31.39 7.31
N GLY A 214 4.85 -30.45 7.93
CA GLY A 214 6.31 -30.45 7.97
C GLY A 214 6.98 -29.88 6.71
N GLY A 215 6.21 -29.25 5.83
CA GLY A 215 6.71 -28.56 4.65
C GLY A 215 7.58 -27.36 5.01
N SER A 216 8.62 -27.12 4.20
CA SER A 216 9.60 -26.05 4.46
C SER A 216 9.07 -24.65 4.10
N THR A 217 9.59 -23.65 4.82
CA THR A 217 9.31 -22.23 4.58
C THR A 217 10.15 -21.67 3.43
N THR A 218 9.52 -21.46 2.27
CA THR A 218 10.10 -20.64 1.20
C THR A 218 9.82 -19.15 1.47
N PHE A 219 10.88 -18.33 1.44
CA PHE A 219 10.83 -16.87 1.61
C PHE A 219 10.50 -16.13 0.30
N ALA A 220 9.89 -14.95 0.40
CA ALA A 220 9.45 -14.06 -0.69
C ALA A 220 10.36 -12.83 -0.90
N GLU A 221 10.40 -12.23 -2.11
CA GLU A 221 11.40 -11.18 -2.43
C GLU A 221 11.12 -10.15 -3.59
N THR A 222 10.40 -10.45 -4.71
CA THR A 222 10.57 -9.71 -6.02
C THR A 222 9.32 -9.49 -6.92
N VAL A 223 9.20 -8.36 -7.65
CA VAL A 223 8.37 -8.26 -8.88
C VAL A 223 8.70 -7.03 -9.74
N PRO A 224 8.83 -7.20 -11.07
CA PRO A 224 8.44 -6.21 -12.07
C PRO A 224 7.61 -6.83 -13.24
N SER A 225 7.07 -5.99 -14.13
CA SER A 225 5.94 -6.34 -15.01
C SER A 225 6.18 -6.14 -16.52
N THR A 226 5.19 -6.59 -17.32
CA THR A 226 5.01 -6.44 -18.79
C THR A 226 5.76 -7.43 -19.70
N VAL A 227 5.22 -7.60 -20.92
CA VAL A 227 5.46 -8.73 -21.82
C VAL A 227 6.92 -8.79 -22.29
N SER A 228 7.63 -9.85 -21.90
CA SER A 228 9.00 -10.10 -22.33
C SER A 228 9.07 -10.94 -23.61
N ASP A 229 9.82 -10.43 -24.59
CA ASP A 229 10.39 -11.18 -25.71
C ASP A 229 10.88 -12.58 -25.28
N LEU A 230 10.33 -13.63 -25.88
CA LEU A 230 10.61 -15.02 -25.49
C LEU A 230 12.00 -15.54 -25.95
N SER A 231 12.84 -14.69 -26.54
CA SER A 231 14.27 -14.95 -26.72
C SER A 231 15.15 -14.42 -25.58
N ARG A 232 14.58 -13.58 -24.68
CA ARG A 232 15.31 -12.83 -23.65
C ARG A 232 14.80 -13.13 -22.25
N CYS A 233 15.71 -13.33 -21.31
CA CYS A 233 15.34 -13.82 -19.98
C CYS A 233 14.67 -12.70 -19.17
N SER A 234 13.43 -12.92 -18.74
CA SER A 234 12.63 -11.96 -17.96
C SER A 234 13.24 -11.58 -16.59
N VAL A 235 14.32 -12.25 -16.16
CA VAL A 235 15.03 -12.01 -14.89
C VAL A 235 16.32 -11.19 -15.07
N CYS A 236 17.08 -11.46 -16.14
CA CYS A 236 18.42 -10.86 -16.33
C CYS A 236 18.63 -10.13 -17.67
N GLY A 237 17.60 -10.07 -18.53
CA GLY A 237 17.60 -9.36 -19.80
C GLY A 237 18.49 -9.95 -20.90
N GLN A 238 19.26 -11.00 -20.62
CA GLN A 238 20.17 -11.67 -21.57
C GLN A 238 19.41 -12.54 -22.58
N GLU A 239 19.91 -12.61 -23.81
CA GLU A 239 19.46 -13.56 -24.84
C GLU A 239 19.94 -14.98 -24.51
N PHE A 240 19.14 -16.00 -24.83
CA PHE A 240 19.48 -17.39 -24.58
C PHE A 240 18.69 -18.37 -25.46
N ASN A 241 19.29 -19.51 -25.80
CA ASN A 241 18.72 -20.44 -26.80
C ASN A 241 17.80 -21.53 -26.22
N ASN A 242 17.69 -21.66 -24.89
CA ASN A 242 16.86 -22.69 -24.24
C ASN A 242 16.62 -22.41 -22.74
N GLY A 243 15.37 -22.49 -22.28
CA GLY A 243 14.98 -22.15 -20.91
C GLY A 243 13.53 -22.50 -20.59
N THR A 244 13.06 -22.09 -19.41
CA THR A 244 11.79 -22.52 -18.81
C THR A 244 10.73 -21.45 -19.02
N VAL A 245 9.58 -21.82 -19.60
CA VAL A 245 8.41 -20.93 -19.77
C VAL A 245 7.49 -21.08 -18.57
N VAL A 246 7.05 -19.96 -18.00
CA VAL A 246 6.16 -19.90 -16.83
C VAL A 246 5.03 -18.90 -17.12
N SER A 247 3.81 -19.18 -16.65
CA SER A 247 2.67 -18.25 -16.77
C SER A 247 2.53 -17.41 -15.49
N LEU A 248 2.52 -16.09 -15.64
CA LEU A 248 2.30 -15.13 -14.56
C LEU A 248 1.07 -14.29 -14.88
N ASN A 249 0.01 -14.41 -14.06
CA ASN A 249 -1.29 -13.77 -14.30
C ASN A 249 -1.86 -14.00 -15.73
N GLY A 250 -1.59 -15.18 -16.31
CA GLY A 250 -2.06 -15.56 -17.65
C GLY A 250 -1.13 -15.18 -18.81
N MET A 251 -0.08 -14.39 -18.56
CA MET A 251 0.92 -14.05 -19.58
C MET A 251 2.14 -14.97 -19.49
N PRO A 252 2.64 -15.54 -20.60
CA PRO A 252 3.86 -16.33 -20.61
C PRO A 252 5.11 -15.44 -20.49
N ILE A 253 6.03 -15.84 -19.62
CA ILE A 253 7.39 -15.29 -19.47
C ILE A 253 8.41 -16.41 -19.58
N ILE A 254 9.68 -16.10 -19.86
CA ILE A 254 10.71 -17.12 -20.09
C ILE A 254 12.02 -16.84 -19.34
N ILE A 255 12.61 -17.91 -18.81
CA ILE A 255 13.70 -17.81 -17.85
C ILE A 255 14.87 -18.70 -18.32
N CYS A 256 16.07 -18.13 -18.45
CA CYS A 256 17.25 -18.89 -18.80
C CYS A 256 17.66 -19.82 -17.65
N LYS A 257 18.29 -20.97 -17.96
CA LYS A 257 18.67 -22.00 -16.97
C LYS A 257 19.60 -21.54 -15.84
N GLN A 258 20.20 -20.35 -15.93
CA GLN A 258 21.00 -19.74 -14.86
C GLN A 258 20.17 -18.90 -13.86
N CYS A 259 18.97 -18.47 -14.26
CA CYS A 259 18.04 -17.71 -13.41
C CYS A 259 16.88 -18.57 -12.90
N ASP A 260 16.55 -19.66 -13.61
CA ASP A 260 15.49 -20.61 -13.25
C ASP A 260 15.61 -21.15 -11.79
N PRO A 261 16.80 -21.51 -11.28
CA PRO A 261 16.94 -21.93 -9.87
C PRO A 261 16.68 -20.81 -8.85
N LYS A 262 16.85 -19.54 -9.25
CA LYS A 262 16.78 -18.36 -8.35
C LYS A 262 15.36 -17.87 -8.12
N LEU A 263 14.46 -18.02 -9.10
CA LEU A 263 13.05 -17.62 -9.00
C LEU A 263 12.21 -18.48 -8.04
N THR A 264 12.76 -19.58 -7.52
CA THR A 264 12.09 -20.47 -6.56
C THR A 264 11.72 -19.79 -5.23
N LYS A 265 12.16 -18.54 -5.01
CA LYS A 265 11.79 -17.68 -3.87
C LYS A 265 10.76 -16.60 -4.21
N LYS A 266 9.59 -17.10 -4.65
CA LYS A 266 8.28 -16.64 -4.14
C LYS A 266 8.07 -15.13 -4.27
N TRP A 267 8.40 -14.59 -5.44
CA TRP A 267 8.71 -13.17 -5.58
C TRP A 267 7.44 -12.28 -5.40
N TRP A 268 6.35 -12.65 -6.07
CA TRP A 268 5.27 -11.76 -6.57
C TRP A 268 3.99 -11.64 -5.71
N GLN A 269 3.91 -12.25 -4.52
CA GLN A 269 2.61 -12.54 -3.87
C GLN A 269 1.89 -11.37 -3.15
N PHE A 270 2.47 -10.18 -3.06
CA PHE A 270 1.95 -9.08 -2.22
C PHE A 270 0.93 -8.13 -2.87
N TRP A 271 0.48 -8.38 -4.11
CA TRP A 271 -0.36 -7.45 -4.88
C TRP A 271 -1.59 -8.13 -5.52
N LYS A 272 -2.49 -8.67 -4.68
CA LYS A 272 -3.85 -9.13 -4.99
C LYS A 272 -4.77 -9.03 -3.76
#